data_AF-A0A4R3GWL4-F1
#
_entry.id   AF-A0A4R3GWL4-F1
#
_cell.length_a   1.000
_cell.length_b   1.000
_cell.length_c   1.000
_cell.angle_alpha   90.00
_cell.angle_beta   90.00
_cell.angle_gamma   90.00
#
_symmetry.space_group_name_H-M   'P 1'
#
loop_
_entity.id
_entity.type
_entity.pdbx_description
1 polymer ?
#
loop_
_entity_poly.entity_id
_entity_poly.type
_entity_poly.pdbx_seq_one_letter_code
_entity_poly.pdbx_strand_id
1 'polypeptide(L)'
;MTQLIITMREDLAERFAKDRKGFDFASIFAPFQSLKLIGRPGYSTRVCLDEAEVPKIKAALARQFIVEDDFVMQVLGTRASARPAPRVVRKQAR
;
A
#
# COMPACT_ATOMS: atom_id res chain seq x y z
N MET A 1 -8.84 -6.16 -8.70
CA MET A 1 -8.53 -5.56 -7.38
C MET A 1 -7.52 -4.46 -7.59
N THR A 2 -7.88 -3.25 -7.20
CA THR A 2 -7.08 -2.03 -7.33
C THR A 2 -6.45 -1.70 -5.98
N GLN A 3 -5.21 -1.25 -5.99
CA GLN A 3 -4.52 -0.78 -4.79
C GLN A 3 -4.58 0.74 -4.74
N LEU A 4 -4.87 1.29 -3.56
CA LEU A 4 -4.90 2.73 -3.30
C LEU A 4 -3.99 3.05 -2.11
N ILE A 5 -3.38 4.23 -2.16
CA ILE A 5 -2.75 4.87 -1.00
C ILE A 5 -3.72 5.94 -0.50
N ILE A 6 -4.05 5.86 0.78
CA ILE A 6 -4.88 6.83 1.50
C ILE A 6 -3.97 7.58 2.47
N THR A 7 -3.80 8.88 2.26
CA THR A 7 -2.88 9.73 3.02
C THR A 7 -3.66 10.83 3.73
N MET A 8 -3.40 11.03 5.03
CA MET A 8 -4.02 12.11 5.80
C MET A 8 -3.64 13.48 5.21
N ARG A 9 -4.59 14.41 5.17
CA ARG A 9 -4.29 15.83 4.94
C ARG A 9 -3.66 16.44 6.20
N GLU A 10 -3.00 17.59 6.02
CA GLU A 10 -2.18 18.26 7.04
C GLU A 10 -2.91 18.49 8.38
N ASP A 11 -4.14 18.99 8.33
CA ASP A 11 -4.99 19.25 9.50
C ASP A 11 -5.30 17.98 10.30
N LEU A 12 -5.52 16.86 9.59
CA LEU A 12 -5.79 15.57 10.19
C LEU A 12 -4.51 14.89 10.69
N ALA A 13 -3.42 15.03 9.94
CA ALA A 13 -2.11 14.53 10.29
C ALA A 13 -1.59 15.14 11.59
N GLU A 14 -1.74 16.45 11.78
CA GLU A 14 -1.34 17.13 13.01
C GLU A 14 -2.11 16.60 14.22
N ARG A 15 -3.42 16.37 14.08
CA ARG A 15 -4.26 15.78 15.14
C ARG A 15 -3.82 14.36 15.45
N PHE A 16 -3.58 13.56 14.42
CA PHE A 16 -3.09 12.19 14.58
C PHE A 16 -1.72 12.14 15.25
N ALA A 17 -0.82 13.08 14.95
CA ALA A 17 0.49 13.17 15.57
C ALA A 17 0.45 13.51 17.06
N LYS A 18 -0.50 14.37 17.49
CA LYS A 18 -0.64 14.80 18.88
C LYS A 18 -1.16 13.69 19.78
N ASP A 19 -2.27 13.06 19.40
CA ASP A 19 -3.00 12.18 20.32
C ASP A 19 -2.88 10.69 19.95
N ARG A 20 -2.36 10.38 18.74
CA ARG A 20 -2.46 9.04 18.09
C ARG A 20 -3.87 8.45 18.12
N LYS A 21 -4.84 9.29 18.39
CA LYS A 21 -6.27 9.04 18.53
C LYS A 21 -6.94 10.04 17.61
N GLY A 22 -7.92 9.58 16.86
CA GLY A 22 -8.66 10.48 15.98
C GLY A 22 -9.10 9.85 14.68
N PHE A 23 -8.63 8.64 14.35
CA PHE A 23 -9.06 7.98 13.13
C PHE A 23 -9.41 6.52 13.35
N ASP A 24 -10.72 6.25 13.40
CA ASP A 24 -11.24 4.90 13.41
C ASP A 24 -11.36 4.39 11.96
N PHE A 25 -10.27 3.81 11.49
CA PHE A 25 -10.21 3.15 10.19
C PHE A 25 -11.25 2.03 10.06
N ALA A 26 -11.63 1.35 11.16
CA ALA A 26 -12.58 0.26 11.09
C ALA A 26 -13.99 0.78 10.74
N SER A 27 -14.44 1.85 11.40
CA SER A 27 -15.75 2.46 11.08
C SER A 27 -15.84 3.00 9.66
N ILE A 28 -14.75 3.56 9.15
CA ILE A 28 -14.72 4.17 7.81
C ILE A 28 -14.66 3.12 6.72
N PHE A 29 -13.97 2.00 6.98
CA PHE A 29 -13.82 0.92 6.01
C PHE A 29 -14.95 -0.11 6.07
N ALA A 30 -15.70 -0.18 7.18
CA ALA A 30 -16.84 -1.10 7.35
C ALA A 30 -17.85 -1.12 6.18
N PRO A 31 -18.17 0.00 5.51
CA PRO A 31 -19.10 -0.01 4.37
C PRO A 31 -18.56 -0.68 3.09
N PHE A 32 -17.25 -0.91 2.98
CA PHE A 32 -16.60 -1.42 1.77
C PHE A 32 -16.27 -2.89 1.93
N GLN A 33 -17.08 -3.77 1.32
CA GLN A 33 -17.00 -5.22 1.57
C GLN A 33 -15.73 -5.85 0.99
N SER A 34 -15.23 -5.31 -0.13
CA SER A 34 -14.04 -5.85 -0.80
C SER A 34 -12.73 -5.28 -0.25
N LEU A 35 -12.82 -4.30 0.66
CA LEU A 35 -11.67 -3.56 1.16
C LEU A 35 -10.82 -4.43 2.09
N LYS A 36 -9.53 -4.50 1.78
CA LYS A 36 -8.51 -5.12 2.63
C LYS A 36 -7.37 -4.15 2.88
N LEU A 37 -6.93 -4.11 4.12
CA LEU A 37 -5.83 -3.26 4.56
C LEU A 37 -4.49 -3.95 4.28
N ILE A 38 -3.54 -3.23 3.72
CA ILE A 38 -2.19 -3.73 3.44
C ILE A 38 -1.24 -3.16 4.50
N GLY A 39 -0.77 -4.03 5.40
CA GLY A 39 0.13 -3.64 6.48
C GLY A 39 -0.59 -3.00 7.67
N ARG A 40 0.10 -2.13 8.41
CA ARG A 40 -0.44 -1.43 9.58
C ARG A 40 -0.90 -0.03 9.18
N PRO A 41 -2.08 0.42 9.64
CA PRO A 41 -2.55 1.78 9.38
C PRO A 41 -1.68 2.80 10.10
N GLY A 42 -1.54 3.97 9.48
CA GLY A 42 -0.76 5.09 9.99
C GLY A 42 -1.09 6.38 9.23
N TYR A 43 -0.11 7.28 9.13
CA TYR A 43 -0.22 8.53 8.37
C TYR A 43 -0.69 8.30 6.93
N SER A 44 -0.09 7.30 6.28
CA SER A 44 -0.50 6.76 5.00
C SER A 44 -0.88 5.30 5.18
N THR A 45 -1.99 4.89 4.60
CA THR A 45 -2.48 3.52 4.67
C THR A 45 -2.73 3.00 3.26
N ARG A 46 -2.22 1.81 2.97
CA ARG A 46 -2.50 1.12 1.71
C ARG A 46 -3.70 0.21 1.86
N VAL A 47 -4.58 0.23 0.88
CA VAL A 47 -5.75 -0.64 0.81
C VAL A 47 -5.85 -1.26 -0.57
N CYS A 48 -6.42 -2.46 -0.65
CA CYS A 48 -6.91 -3.01 -1.90
C CYS A 48 -8.42 -3.21 -1.83
N LEU A 49 -9.09 -2.95 -2.93
CA LEU A 49 -10.54 -3.10 -3.07
C LEU A 49 -10.92 -3.36 -4.54
N ASP A 50 -12.16 -3.73 -4.78
CA ASP A 50 -12.68 -3.94 -6.13
C ASP A 50 -12.88 -2.62 -6.86
N GLU A 51 -12.69 -2.63 -8.18
CA GLU A 51 -12.78 -1.45 -9.05
C GLU A 51 -14.14 -0.74 -8.93
N ALA A 52 -15.21 -1.49 -8.68
CA ALA A 52 -16.55 -0.96 -8.49
C ALA A 52 -16.71 -0.11 -7.20
N GLU A 53 -15.87 -0.33 -6.20
CA GLU A 53 -15.88 0.41 -4.92
C GLU A 53 -14.90 1.60 -4.92
N VAL A 54 -13.96 1.66 -5.86
CA VAL A 54 -12.95 2.74 -5.98
C VAL A 54 -13.57 4.15 -6.07
N PRO A 55 -14.60 4.42 -6.89
CA PRO A 55 -15.21 5.74 -6.94
C PRO A 55 -15.86 6.14 -5.61
N LYS A 56 -16.46 5.16 -4.92
CA LYS A 56 -17.16 5.38 -3.64
C LYS A 56 -16.18 5.74 -2.53
N ILE A 57 -15.05 5.04 -2.44
CA ILE A 57 -14.05 5.34 -1.41
C ILE A 57 -13.34 6.68 -1.69
N LYS A 58 -13.02 6.99 -2.95
CA LYS A 58 -12.45 8.28 -3.33
C LYS A 58 -13.40 9.42 -2.94
N ALA A 59 -14.69 9.30 -3.23
CA ALA A 59 -15.69 10.30 -2.85
C ALA A 59 -15.86 10.44 -1.33
N ALA A 60 -15.94 9.32 -0.59
CA ALA A 60 -16.12 9.32 0.86
C ALA A 60 -14.96 9.98 1.60
N LEU A 61 -13.73 9.79 1.11
CA LEU A 61 -12.51 10.24 1.79
C LEU A 61 -11.94 11.56 1.27
N ALA A 62 -12.37 12.06 0.10
CA ALA A 62 -11.80 13.24 -0.56
C ALA A 62 -11.72 14.51 0.32
N ARG A 63 -12.62 14.64 1.31
CA ARG A 63 -12.67 15.79 2.21
C ARG A 63 -11.51 15.83 3.20
N GLN A 64 -11.05 14.68 3.68
CA GLN A 64 -10.09 14.56 4.79
C GLN A 64 -8.79 13.85 4.39
N PHE A 65 -8.80 13.15 3.26
CA PHE A 65 -7.68 12.38 2.75
C PHE A 65 -7.35 12.78 1.34
N ILE A 66 -6.11 12.46 0.99
CA ILE A 66 -5.64 12.32 -0.37
C ILE A 66 -5.73 10.82 -0.68
N VAL A 67 -6.47 10.46 -1.73
CA VAL A 67 -6.63 9.07 -2.17
C VAL A 67 -6.05 8.96 -3.57
N GLU A 68 -4.94 8.23 -3.68
CA GLU A 68 -4.18 8.06 -4.89
C GLU A 68 -4.18 6.58 -5.29
N ASP A 69 -4.12 6.32 -6.59
CA ASP A 69 -3.89 4.97 -7.08
C ASP A 69 -2.46 4.57 -6.68
N ASP A 70 -2.30 3.41 -6.05
CA ASP A 70 -0.98 2.88 -5.71
C ASP A 70 -0.40 2.29 -7.00
N PHE A 71 0.19 3.17 -7.80
CA PHE A 71 1.08 2.78 -8.89
C PHE A 71 2.38 2.24 -8.29
N VAL A 72 2.30 1.15 -7.51
CA VAL A 72 3.49 0.35 -7.25
C VAL A 72 4.08 0.11 -8.63
N MET A 73 5.30 0.61 -8.86
CA MET A 73 6.06 0.31 -10.07
C MET A 73 5.78 -1.14 -10.36
N GLN A 74 5.12 -1.44 -11.48
CA GLN A 74 5.08 -2.80 -11.98
C GLN A 74 6.53 -3.20 -11.93
N VAL A 75 6.88 -4.11 -11.01
CA VAL A 75 8.20 -4.71 -11.01
C VAL A 75 8.24 -5.29 -12.40
N LEU A 76 8.94 -4.61 -13.33
CA LEU A 76 9.36 -5.16 -14.60
C LEU A 76 9.87 -6.52 -14.20
N GLY A 77 9.07 -7.55 -14.52
CA GLY A 77 9.05 -8.79 -13.76
C GLY A 77 10.48 -9.16 -13.45
N THR A 78 10.80 -9.42 -12.19
CA THR A 78 12.11 -9.94 -11.80
C THR A 78 12.32 -11.21 -12.61
N ARG A 79 12.89 -11.02 -13.81
CA ARG A 79 13.46 -12.04 -14.66
C ARG A 79 14.51 -12.56 -13.75
N ALA A 80 14.21 -13.72 -13.16
CA ALA A 80 15.04 -14.38 -12.18
C ALA A 80 16.48 -14.20 -12.64
N SER A 81 17.22 -13.35 -11.93
CA SER A 81 18.64 -13.22 -12.16
C SER A 81 19.19 -14.51 -11.58
N ALA A 82 19.15 -15.56 -12.39
CA ALA A 82 19.82 -16.80 -12.14
C ALA A 82 21.28 -16.40 -11.91
N ARG A 83 21.70 -16.36 -10.64
CA ARG A 83 23.11 -16.27 -10.32
C ARG A 83 23.75 -17.44 -11.06
N PRO A 84 24.72 -17.22 -11.96
CA PRO A 84 25.49 -18.33 -12.47
C PRO A 84 26.13 -18.99 -11.25
N ALA A 85 25.92 -20.30 -11.10
CA ALA A 85 26.53 -21.07 -10.02
C ALA A 85 28.05 -20.81 -10.04
N PRO A 86 28.71 -20.67 -8.88
CA PRO A 86 30.15 -20.45 -8.84
C PRO A 86 30.83 -21.64 -9.52
N ARG A 87 31.55 -21.37 -10.61
CA ARG A 87 32.32 -22.37 -11.35
C ARG A 87 33.49 -22.78 -10.47
N VAL A 88 33.39 -23.94 -9.80
CA VAL A 88 34.50 -24.54 -9.06
C VAL A 88 35.61 -24.87 -10.05
N VAL A 89 36.68 -24.07 -10.04
CA VAL A 89 37.90 -24.37 -10.81
C VAL A 89 38.64 -25.48 -10.07
N ARG A 90 38.46 -26.73 -10.51
CA ARG A 90 39.36 -27.82 -10.11
C ARG A 90 40.74 -27.53 -10.69
N LYS A 91 41.68 -27.10 -9.85
CA LYS A 91 43.11 -27.10 -10.21
C LYS A 91 43.57 -28.55 -10.33
N GLN A 92 43.89 -29.01 -11.54
CA GLN A 92 44.70 -30.21 -11.72
C GLN A 92 46.12 -29.87 -11.27
N ALA A 93 46.58 -30.54 -10.22
CA ALA A 93 47.99 -30.57 -9.85
C ALA A 93 48.72 -31.50 -10.84
N ARG A 94 49.87 -31.03 -11.34
CA ARG A 94 50.87 -31.88 -12.00
C ARG A 94 51.66 -32.64 -10.94
#